data_AF-A0A960E2U7-F1
#
_entry.id   AF-A0A960E2U7-F1
#
_cell.length_a   1.000
_cell.length_b   1.000
_cell.length_c   1.000
_cell.angle_alpha   90.00
_cell.angle_beta   90.00
_cell.angle_gamma   90.00
#
_symmetry.space_group_name_H-M   'P 1'
#
loop_
_entity.id
_entity.type
_entity.pdbx_description
1 polymer ?
#
loop_
_entity_poly.entity_id
_entity_poly.type
_entity_poly.pdbx_seq_one_letter_code
_entity_poly.pdbx_strand_id
1 'polypeptide(L)' 'YHADERTDVHYRGHEGVLVKRDYGRLYQDLFPDLVLREEGFLTMEEHGFDRVTYQVFERT' A
#
# COMPACT_ATOMS: atom_id res chain seq x y z
N TYR A 1 4.16 -0.40 1.93
CA TYR A 1 4.44 0.48 3.10
C TYR A 1 3.11 0.70 3.83
N HIS A 2 2.74 -0.27 4.68
CA HIS A 2 1.39 -0.40 5.25
C HIS A 2 1.31 0.10 6.69
N ALA A 3 0.14 0.63 7.07
CA ALA A 3 -0.32 0.83 8.44
C ALA A 3 -1.86 0.90 8.42
N ASP A 4 -2.53 0.31 9.41
CA ASP A 4 -4.00 0.27 9.44
C ASP A 4 -4.62 1.68 9.47
N GLU A 5 -3.92 2.62 10.11
CA GLU A 5 -4.25 4.04 10.11
C GLU A 5 -3.18 4.87 9.38
N ARG A 6 -3.61 5.98 8.78
CA ARG A 6 -2.70 6.92 8.13
C ARG A 6 -1.71 7.45 9.16
N THR A 7 -0.43 7.17 8.94
CA THR A 7 0.67 7.57 9.80
C THR A 7 1.70 8.34 9.00
N ASP A 8 1.91 9.61 9.32
CA ASP A 8 3.03 10.39 8.81
C ASP A 8 4.34 9.90 9.43
N VAL A 9 5.39 9.84 8.62
CA VAL A 9 6.70 9.33 9.03
C VAL A 9 7.73 10.42 8.83
N HIS A 10 8.39 10.81 9.93
CA HIS A 10 9.53 11.70 9.91
C HIS A 10 10.65 11.09 9.05
N TYR A 11 10.90 11.68 7.88
CA TYR A 11 11.80 11.11 6.89
C TYR A 11 12.90 12.11 6.54
N ARG A 12 14.14 11.79 6.94
CA ARG A 12 15.34 12.60 6.64
C ARG A 12 15.21 14.07 7.05
N GLY A 13 14.60 14.37 8.20
CA GLY A 13 14.40 15.75 8.67
C GLY A 13 13.12 16.41 8.16
N HIS A 14 12.32 15.73 7.35
CA HIS A 14 11.08 16.26 6.77
C HIS A 14 9.84 15.56 7.32
N GLU A 15 8.80 16.35 7.60
CA GLU A 15 7.45 15.87 7.94
C GLU A 15 6.54 15.85 6.70
N GLY A 16 5.53 14.98 6.69
CA GLY A 16 4.49 14.96 5.67
C GLY A 16 4.92 14.49 4.27
N VAL A 17 6.18 14.05 4.10
CA VAL A 17 6.71 13.58 2.82
C VAL A 17 6.67 12.06 2.66
N LEU A 18 6.50 11.33 3.76
CA LEU A 18 6.40 9.88 3.77
C LEU A 18 5.25 9.47 4.67
N VAL A 19 4.34 8.65 4.14
CA VAL A 19 3.10 8.26 4.81
C VAL A 19 2.91 6.76 4.70
N LYS A 20 2.63 6.08 5.81
CA LYS A 20 2.10 4.72 5.84
C LYS A 20 0.58 4.79 5.89
N ARG A 21 -0.10 3.90 5.18
CA ARG A 21 -1.54 3.71 5.31
C ARG A 21 -1.97 2.41 4.64
N ASP A 22 -3.21 2.02 4.88
CA ASP A 22 -3.90 0.99 4.11
C ASP A 22 -4.25 1.56 2.73
N TYR A 23 -3.44 1.18 1.74
CA TYR A 23 -3.67 1.55 0.34
C TYR A 23 -4.75 0.70 -0.31
N GLY A 24 -4.95 -0.55 0.16
CA GLY A 24 -6.03 -1.41 -0.31
C GLY A 24 -7.39 -0.74 -0.08
N ARG A 25 -7.63 -0.41 1.19
CA ARG A 25 -8.85 0.29 1.62
C ARG A 25 -8.99 1.67 0.98
N LEU A 26 -7.91 2.45 0.87
CA LEU A 26 -7.96 3.76 0.21
C LEU A 26 -8.52 3.67 -1.21
N TYR A 27 -8.08 2.67 -1.99
CA TYR A 27 -8.55 2.51 -3.36
C TYR A 27 -10.01 2.06 -3.41
N GLN A 28 -10.45 1.18 -2.52
CA GLN A 28 -11.86 0.78 -2.42
C GLN A 28 -12.78 1.95 -2.02
N ASP A 29 -12.33 2.80 -1.10
CA ASP A 29 -13.07 4.00 -0.67
C ASP A 29 -13.21 5.03 -1.81
N LEU A 30 -12.16 5.18 -2.64
CA LEU A 30 -12.14 6.14 -3.75
C LEU A 30 -12.82 5.62 -5.02
N PHE A 31 -12.76 4.31 -5.25
CA PHE A 31 -13.26 3.65 -6.46
C PHE A 31 -14.15 2.46 -6.06
N PRO A 32 -15.46 2.71 -5.84
CA PRO A 32 -16.38 1.67 -5.38
C PRO A 32 -16.57 0.51 -6.37
N ASP A 33 -16.17 0.67 -7.64
CA ASP A 33 -16.16 -0.36 -8.69
C ASP A 33 -14.92 -1.26 -8.65
N LEU A 34 -13.98 -1.02 -7.73
CA LEU A 34 -12.81 -1.88 -7.53
C LEU A 34 -13.02 -2.90 -6.42
N VAL A 35 -12.83 -4.16 -6.76
CA VAL A 35 -12.82 -5.28 -5.82
C VAL A 35 -11.38 -5.74 -5.61
N LEU A 36 -10.89 -5.69 -4.38
CA LEU A 36 -9.58 -6.23 -4.02
C LEU A 36 -9.63 -7.76 -4.15
N ARG A 37 -8.83 -8.31 -5.07
CA ARG A 37 -8.76 -9.76 -5.32
C ARG A 37 -7.57 -10.40 -4.60
N GLU A 38 -6.47 -9.67 -4.52
CA GLU A 38 -5.24 -10.18 -3.95
C GLU A 38 -4.44 -9.02 -3.33
N GLU A 39 -3.78 -9.29 -2.22
CA GLU A 39 -2.77 -8.42 -1.65
C GLU A 39 -1.67 -9.25 -1.01
N GLY A 40 -0.47 -8.69 -0.90
CA GLY A 40 0.65 -9.42 -0.34
C GLY A 40 1.92 -8.61 -0.23
N PHE A 41 3.01 -9.31 0.06
CA PHE A 41 4.33 -8.73 0.24
C PHE A 41 5.37 -9.51 -0.57
N LEU A 42 6.09 -8.80 -1.43
CA LEU A 42 7.12 -9.33 -2.31
C LEU A 42 8.50 -9.02 -1.72
N THR A 43 9.36 -10.03 -1.74
CA THR A 43 10.72 -9.99 -1.20
C THR A 43 11.76 -10.09 -2.32
N MET A 44 13.01 -9.70 -2.03
CA MET A 44 14.10 -9.80 -2.99
C MET A 44 14.45 -11.26 -3.27
N GLU A 45 14.47 -12.07 -2.22
CA GLU A 45 14.90 -13.48 -2.25
C GLU A 45 13.96 -14.36 -3.08
N GLU A 46 12.65 -14.17 -2.91
CA GLU A 46 11.66 -15.02 -3.56
C GLU A 46 11.13 -14.41 -4.87
N HIS A 47 11.07 -13.07 -4.97
CA HIS A 47 10.34 -12.38 -6.04
C HIS A 47 11.19 -11.38 -6.83
N GLY A 48 12.41 -11.04 -6.37
CA GLY A 48 13.26 -10.03 -7.01
C GLY A 48 12.86 -8.57 -6.77
N PHE A 49 11.96 -8.31 -5.81
CA PHE A 49 11.51 -6.96 -5.44
C PHE A 49 12.13 -6.49 -4.12
N ASP A 50 12.56 -5.23 -4.01
CA ASP A 50 12.95 -4.67 -2.70
C ASP A 50 11.70 -4.33 -1.87
N ARG A 51 11.18 -5.34 -1.16
CA ARG A 51 10.18 -5.22 -0.07
C ARG A 51 8.95 -4.40 -0.47
N VAL A 52 8.14 -4.99 -1.36
CA VAL A 52 6.97 -4.32 -1.95
C VAL A 52 5.69 -4.89 -1.37
N THR A 53 4.80 -4.04 -0.85
CA THR A 53 3.40 -4.41 -0.63
C THR A 53 2.64 -4.18 -1.94
N TYR A 54 1.83 -5.13 -2.39
CA TYR A 54 1.02 -4.99 -3.61
C TYR A 54 -0.46 -5.22 -3.34
N GLN A 55 -1.29 -4.70 -4.24
CA GLN A 55 -2.72 -4.94 -4.32
C GLN A 55 -3.12 -5.20 -5.77
N VAL A 56 -3.94 -6.22 -6.00
CA VAL A 56 -4.53 -6.54 -7.30
C VAL A 56 -6.03 -6.30 -7.20
N PHE A 57 -6.51 -5.37 -8.02
CA PHE A 57 -7.93 -5.04 -8.10
C PHE A 57 -8.53 -5.56 -9.39
N GLU A 58 -9.76 -6.05 -9.29
CA GLU A 58 -10.64 -6.25 -10.43
C GLU A 58 -11.58 -5.06 -10.54
N ARG A 59 -11.80 -4.58 -11.76
CA ARG A 59 -12.81 -3.56 -12.04
C ARG A 59 -14.10 -4.25 -12.50
N THR A 60 -15.19 -4.01 -11.78
CA THR A 60 -16.51 -4.62 -12.05
C THR A 60 -17.41 -3.73 -12.88
#